data_AF-A0A351Q8D6-F1
#
_entry.id   AF-A0A351Q8D6-F1
#
_cell.length_a   1.000
_cell.length_b   1.000
_cell.length_c   1.000
_cell.angle_alpha   90.00
_cell.angle_beta   90.00
_cell.angle_gamma   90.00
#
_symmetry.space_group_name_H-M   'P 1'
#
loop_
_entity.id
_entity.type
_entity.pdbx_description
1 polymer ?
#
loop_
_entity_poly.entity_id
_entity_poly.type
_entity_poly.pdbx_seq_one_letter_code
_entity_poly.pdbx_strand_id
1 'polypeptide(L)'
;AVLAAMVLALAFVGCKDDDDDDDPSVITTWYCTEEDDGSVVTETVYFYDDSTFKVVESSEGVNITFMTGTYTGDTTKDGNVVITIKKVVKGMLEDSESLELVDVPSEYASEFIWKATISGNTMTTADGDGELSAWLKK
;
A
#
# COMPACT_ATOMS: atom_id res chain seq x y z
N ALA A 1 1.03 24.44 -58.74
CA ALA A 1 -0.05 24.67 -57.78
C ALA A 1 0.47 24.31 -56.40
N VAL A 2 0.51 25.28 -55.48
CA VAL A 2 0.91 25.10 -54.09
C VAL A 2 -0.32 24.65 -53.33
N LEU A 3 -0.32 23.45 -52.75
CA LEU A 3 -1.30 23.09 -51.72
C LEU A 3 -0.63 23.22 -50.36
N ALA A 4 -1.09 24.23 -49.64
CA ALA A 4 -0.73 24.52 -48.27
C ALA A 4 -1.55 23.67 -47.29
N ALA A 5 -1.00 23.59 -46.08
CA ALA A 5 -1.71 23.51 -44.80
C ALA A 5 -2.24 22.10 -44.43
N MET A 6 -2.17 21.61 -43.18
CA MET A 6 -1.95 22.27 -41.88
C MET A 6 -1.16 21.30 -40.97
N VAL A 7 -0.07 21.78 -40.38
CA VAL A 7 0.50 21.18 -39.18
C VAL A 7 -0.44 21.53 -38.04
N LEU A 8 -1.18 20.55 -37.52
CA LEU A 8 -1.97 20.74 -36.31
C LEU A 8 -1.02 20.64 -35.10
N ALA A 9 -0.38 21.76 -34.77
CA ALA A 9 0.26 21.94 -33.48
C ALA A 9 -0.84 22.13 -32.43
N LEU A 10 -1.22 21.06 -31.74
CA LEU A 10 -1.96 21.17 -30.49
C LEU A 10 -0.95 21.51 -29.38
N ALA A 11 -0.65 22.80 -29.26
CA ALA A 11 -0.08 23.34 -28.05
C ALA A 11 -1.20 23.36 -26.99
N PHE A 12 -1.32 22.27 -26.23
CA PHE A 12 -1.98 22.34 -24.93
C PHE A 12 -1.02 23.05 -23.97
N VAL A 13 -1.06 24.38 -24.00
CA VAL A 13 -0.79 25.19 -22.82
C VAL A 13 -1.98 24.96 -21.89
N GLY A 14 -1.90 23.89 -21.09
CA GLY A 14 -2.62 23.80 -19.84
C GLY A 14 -1.74 24.46 -18.79
N CYS A 15 -1.78 25.79 -18.70
CA CYS A 15 -1.17 26.47 -17.57
C CYS A 15 -2.14 26.45 -16.39
N LYS A 16 -1.75 25.64 -15.40
CA LYS A 16 -1.69 25.95 -13.97
C LYS A 16 -2.99 25.83 -13.16
N ASP A 17 -3.11 24.66 -12.53
CA ASP A 17 -3.28 24.54 -11.07
C ASP A 17 -1.97 23.80 -10.65
N ASP A 18 -0.98 24.31 -9.94
CA ASP A 18 -0.94 25.04 -8.66
C ASP A 18 -1.69 24.38 -7.50
N ASP A 19 -1.98 23.09 -7.65
CA ASP A 19 -2.03 22.22 -6.49
C ASP A 19 -0.62 21.65 -6.32
N ASP A 20 0.18 22.30 -5.48
CA ASP A 20 1.13 21.58 -4.62
C ASP A 20 0.30 20.65 -3.71
N ASP A 21 -0.44 19.72 -4.31
CA ASP A 21 -0.90 18.52 -3.63
C ASP A 21 0.39 17.75 -3.39
N ASP A 22 1.03 18.04 -2.25
CA ASP A 22 2.09 17.23 -1.65
C ASP A 22 1.47 15.86 -1.28
N ASP A 23 0.96 15.15 -2.29
CA ASP A 23 0.57 13.77 -2.20
C ASP A 23 1.80 13.01 -1.74
N PRO A 24 1.67 12.20 -0.67
CA PRO A 24 2.82 11.66 -0.03
C PRO A 24 3.53 10.70 -0.98
N SER A 25 4.86 10.83 -1.05
CA SER A 25 5.68 10.05 -1.98
C SER A 25 6.01 8.68 -1.41
N VAL A 26 5.94 7.65 -2.24
CA VAL A 26 6.36 6.29 -1.84
C VAL A 26 7.87 6.29 -1.61
N ILE A 27 8.29 5.94 -0.39
CA ILE A 27 9.71 5.84 -0.02
C ILE A 27 10.24 4.41 -0.16
N THR A 28 9.41 3.41 0.10
CA THR A 28 9.75 1.99 -0.08
C THR A 28 8.52 1.17 -0.41
N THR A 29 8.73 0.16 -1.25
CA THR A 29 7.73 -0.85 -1.60
C THR A 29 8.23 -2.22 -1.17
N TRP A 30 7.33 -3.03 -0.62
CA TRP A 30 7.59 -4.40 -0.23
C TRP A 30 6.46 -5.28 -0.75
N TYR A 31 6.73 -6.54 -1.11
CA TYR A 31 5.70 -7.42 -1.64
C TYR A 31 5.92 -8.88 -1.23
N CYS A 32 4.84 -9.64 -1.13
CA CYS A 32 4.86 -11.10 -1.14
C CYS A 32 3.95 -11.59 -2.27
N THR A 33 4.23 -12.80 -2.76
CA THR A 33 3.43 -13.45 -3.78
C THR A 33 3.13 -14.85 -3.30
N GLU A 34 1.85 -15.20 -3.30
CA GLU A 34 1.34 -16.49 -2.86
C GLU A 34 0.48 -17.11 -3.97
N GLU A 35 0.48 -18.44 -4.04
CA GLU A 35 -0.46 -19.16 -4.89
C GLU A 35 -1.61 -19.66 -4.01
N ASP A 36 -2.82 -19.18 -4.28
CA ASP A 36 -4.05 -19.57 -3.60
C ASP A 36 -5.07 -20.12 -4.61
N ASP A 37 -5.50 -21.36 -4.39
CA ASP A 37 -6.41 -22.12 -5.27
C ASP A 37 -6.11 -22.05 -6.79
N GLY A 38 -4.83 -21.94 -7.16
CA GLY A 38 -4.37 -21.84 -8.55
C GLY A 38 -4.34 -20.42 -9.12
N SER A 39 -4.73 -19.42 -8.34
CA SER A 39 -4.55 -17.99 -8.63
C SER A 39 -3.31 -17.45 -7.92
N VAL A 40 -2.58 -16.56 -8.59
CA VAL A 40 -1.43 -15.88 -8.00
C VAL A 40 -1.90 -14.58 -7.38
N VAL A 41 -1.78 -14.48 -6.06
CA VAL A 41 -2.08 -13.29 -5.28
C VAL A 41 -0.77 -12.59 -4.92
N THR A 42 -0.71 -11.27 -5.12
CA THR A 42 0.43 -10.46 -4.70
C THR A 42 -0.03 -9.37 -3.76
N GLU A 43 0.47 -9.39 -2.53
CA GLU A 43 0.30 -8.28 -1.60
C GLU A 43 1.47 -7.32 -1.74
N THR A 44 1.17 -6.03 -1.89
CA THR A 44 2.18 -4.97 -2.01
C THR A 44 1.96 -3.91 -0.95
N VAL A 45 2.95 -3.72 -0.08
CA VAL A 45 2.99 -2.69 0.95
C VAL A 45 3.74 -1.47 0.42
N TYR A 46 3.08 -0.32 0.43
CA TYR A 46 3.68 0.97 0.11
C TYR A 46 3.82 1.78 1.39
N PHE A 47 5.04 2.20 1.70
CA PHE A 47 5.32 3.15 2.77
C PHE A 47 5.59 4.53 2.17
N TYR A 48 4.99 5.53 2.78
CA TYR A 48 5.01 6.92 2.31
C TYR A 48 5.84 7.82 3.21
N ASP A 49 6.34 8.94 2.68
CA ASP A 49 7.18 9.92 3.39
C ASP A 49 6.46 10.66 4.53
N ASP A 50 5.13 10.68 4.52
CA ASP A 50 4.27 11.24 5.57
C ASP A 50 4.00 10.29 6.75
N SER A 51 4.71 9.15 6.81
CA SER A 51 4.52 8.08 7.80
C SER A 51 3.19 7.32 7.69
N THR A 52 2.51 7.37 6.54
CA THR A 52 1.38 6.49 6.21
C THR A 52 1.80 5.27 5.41
N PHE A 53 0.94 4.24 5.39
CA PHE A 53 1.14 3.09 4.52
C PHE A 53 -0.20 2.61 3.93
N LYS A 54 -0.11 1.85 2.84
CA LYS A 54 -1.21 1.05 2.32
C LYS A 54 -0.72 -0.33 1.89
N VAL A 55 -1.61 -1.32 1.97
CA VAL A 55 -1.41 -2.64 1.38
C VAL A 55 -2.41 -2.82 0.25
N VAL A 56 -1.91 -3.22 -0.91
CA VAL A 56 -2.70 -3.55 -2.09
C VAL A 56 -2.55 -5.02 -2.37
N GLU A 57 -3.66 -5.74 -2.38
CA GLU A 57 -3.71 -7.10 -2.89
C GLU A 57 -4.05 -7.06 -4.39
N SER A 58 -3.28 -7.79 -5.18
CA SER A 58 -3.43 -7.90 -6.64
C SER A 58 -3.62 -9.36 -7.03
N SER A 59 -4.72 -9.66 -7.71
CA SER A 59 -4.99 -10.98 -8.30
C SER A 59 -5.70 -10.81 -9.64
N GLU A 60 -5.26 -11.53 -10.67
CA GLU A 60 -5.87 -11.56 -12.02
C GLU A 60 -6.14 -10.17 -12.66
N GLY A 61 -5.32 -9.17 -12.33
CA GLY A 61 -5.45 -7.79 -12.84
C GLY A 61 -6.45 -6.91 -12.07
N VAL A 62 -6.99 -7.41 -10.96
CA VAL A 62 -7.80 -6.66 -10.00
C VAL A 62 -6.92 -6.25 -8.83
N ASN A 63 -6.97 -4.98 -8.45
CA ASN A 63 -6.26 -4.43 -7.30
C ASN A 63 -7.25 -3.97 -6.24
N ILE A 64 -7.08 -4.44 -5.01
CA ILE A 64 -7.89 -4.08 -3.85
C ILE A 64 -6.98 -3.48 -2.80
N THR A 65 -7.35 -2.31 -2.26
CA THR A 65 -6.67 -1.79 -1.06
C THR A 65 -7.19 -2.56 0.14
N PHE A 66 -6.33 -3.40 0.71
CA PHE A 66 -6.71 -4.33 1.76
C PHE A 66 -6.65 -3.70 3.15
N MET A 67 -5.66 -2.83 3.38
CA MET A 67 -5.53 -2.07 4.62
C MET A 67 -4.73 -0.79 4.46
N THR A 68 -4.95 0.15 5.37
CA THR A 68 -4.20 1.43 5.45
C THR A 68 -3.94 1.82 6.90
N GLY A 69 -2.93 2.65 7.12
CA GLY A 69 -2.66 3.17 8.45
C GLY A 69 -1.40 4.01 8.51
N THR A 70 -0.73 3.97 9.66
CA THR A 70 0.52 4.70 9.91
C THR A 70 1.64 3.78 10.33
N TYR A 71 2.87 4.24 10.23
CA TYR A 71 4.02 3.50 10.73
C TYR A 71 5.04 4.40 11.43
N THR A 72 5.94 3.80 12.19
CA THR A 72 7.10 4.46 12.79
C THR A 72 8.35 3.62 12.55
N GLY A 73 9.50 4.29 12.35
CA GLY A 73 10.76 3.65 11.96
C GLY A 73 11.22 4.09 10.57
N ASP A 74 12.41 3.67 10.16
CA ASP A 74 12.98 3.97 8.85
C ASP A 74 12.90 2.72 7.97
N THR A 75 11.98 2.72 7.00
CA THR A 75 11.75 1.55 6.13
C THR A 75 12.82 1.39 5.05
N THR A 76 13.72 2.37 4.89
CA THR A 76 14.79 2.35 3.88
C THR A 76 16.05 1.62 4.33
N LYS A 77 16.11 1.23 5.61
CA LYS A 77 17.28 0.65 6.27
C LYS A 77 16.89 -0.59 7.10
N ASP A 78 17.89 -1.40 7.41
CA ASP A 78 17.74 -2.49 8.38
C ASP A 78 17.34 -1.93 9.75
N GLY A 79 16.36 -2.58 10.40
CA GLY A 79 15.83 -2.11 11.67
C GLY A 79 14.41 -2.57 11.94
N ASN A 80 13.83 -1.99 13.00
CA ASN A 80 12.46 -2.28 13.42
C ASN A 80 11.52 -1.17 12.93
N VAL A 81 10.35 -1.58 12.47
CA VAL A 81 9.24 -0.70 12.08
C VAL A 81 8.01 -1.13 12.86
N VAL A 82 7.23 -0.18 13.37
CA VAL A 82 5.93 -0.45 14.00
C VAL A 82 4.85 0.06 13.07
N ILE A 83 3.94 -0.82 12.67
CA ILE A 83 2.83 -0.54 11.76
C ILE A 83 1.56 -0.51 12.60
N THR A 84 0.78 0.55 12.47
CA THR A 84 -0.53 0.72 13.13
C THR A 84 -1.59 0.75 12.05
N ILE A 85 -2.34 -0.34 11.93
CA ILE A 85 -3.42 -0.48 10.96
C ILE A 85 -4.62 0.31 11.48
N LYS A 86 -5.13 1.22 10.65
CA LYS A 86 -6.27 2.09 10.99
C LYS A 86 -7.54 1.70 10.24
N LYS A 87 -7.38 1.17 9.02
CA LYS A 87 -8.50 0.68 8.23
C LYS A 87 -8.17 -0.66 7.60
N VAL A 88 -9.19 -1.51 7.51
CA VAL A 88 -9.14 -2.84 6.88
C VAL A 88 -10.37 -3.05 6.03
N VAL A 89 -10.33 -4.00 5.11
CA VAL A 89 -11.55 -4.46 4.46
C VAL A 89 -12.51 -5.05 5.49
N LYS A 90 -13.79 -4.68 5.41
CA LYS A 90 -14.84 -5.05 6.36
C LYS A 90 -14.98 -6.56 6.52
N GLY A 91 -14.64 -7.32 5.48
CA GLY A 91 -14.55 -8.77 5.52
C GLY A 91 -13.69 -9.33 6.64
N MET A 92 -12.59 -8.66 7.00
CA MET A 92 -11.70 -9.09 8.08
C MET A 92 -12.31 -8.94 9.49
N LEU A 93 -13.25 -8.01 9.65
CA LEU A 93 -13.88 -7.73 10.96
C LEU A 93 -15.15 -8.54 11.16
N GLU A 94 -15.92 -8.74 10.09
CA GLU A 94 -17.26 -9.34 10.14
C GLU A 94 -17.32 -10.76 9.55
N ASP A 95 -16.18 -11.34 9.15
CA ASP A 95 -16.11 -12.63 8.46
C ASP A 95 -17.05 -12.66 7.24
N SER A 96 -16.82 -11.73 6.30
CA SER A 96 -17.65 -11.54 5.11
C SER A 96 -16.81 -11.29 3.85
N GLU A 97 -17.42 -11.36 2.68
CA GLU A 97 -16.73 -11.06 1.40
C GLU A 97 -16.68 -9.55 1.09
N SER A 98 -16.96 -8.68 2.07
CA SER A 98 -16.97 -7.23 1.83
C SER A 98 -15.57 -6.66 1.69
N LEU A 99 -15.32 -6.02 0.54
CA LEU A 99 -14.09 -5.29 0.23
C LEU A 99 -14.17 -3.80 0.60
N GLU A 100 -15.21 -3.38 1.31
CA GLU A 100 -15.35 -2.01 1.81
C GLU A 100 -14.28 -1.71 2.86
N LEU A 101 -13.48 -0.66 2.67
CA LEU A 101 -12.46 -0.25 3.62
C LEU A 101 -13.10 0.53 4.78
N VAL A 102 -13.05 -0.02 5.99
CA VAL A 102 -13.67 0.53 7.20
C VAL A 102 -12.64 0.79 8.29
N ASP A 103 -12.94 1.72 9.21
CA ASP A 103 -12.07 1.99 10.36
C ASP A 103 -12.03 0.78 11.30
N VAL A 104 -10.83 0.47 11.81
CA VAL A 104 -10.61 -0.52 12.86
C VAL A 104 -11.27 -0.01 14.16
N PRO A 105 -12.22 -0.76 14.75
CA PRO A 105 -12.83 -0.40 16.02
C PRO A 105 -11.79 -0.29 17.13
N SER A 106 -11.98 0.67 18.04
CA SER A 106 -10.99 0.98 19.09
C SER A 106 -10.70 -0.18 20.04
N GLU A 107 -11.67 -1.08 20.22
CA GLU A 107 -11.55 -2.30 21.01
C GLU A 107 -10.54 -3.30 20.44
N TYR A 108 -10.29 -3.27 19.13
CA TYR A 108 -9.32 -4.13 18.45
C TYR A 108 -7.99 -3.44 18.17
N ALA A 109 -7.85 -2.15 18.53
CA ALA A 109 -6.69 -1.34 18.14
C ALA A 109 -5.32 -1.95 18.54
N SER A 110 -5.25 -2.74 19.62
CA SER A 110 -4.02 -3.43 20.03
C SER A 110 -3.65 -4.63 19.16
N GLU A 111 -4.66 -5.31 18.59
CA GLU A 111 -4.47 -6.47 17.71
C GLU A 111 -3.99 -6.02 16.32
N PHE A 112 -4.39 -4.81 15.92
CA PHE A 112 -4.04 -4.16 14.66
C PHE A 112 -2.74 -3.35 14.71
N ILE A 113 -1.79 -3.77 15.55
CA ILE A 113 -0.42 -3.25 15.61
C ILE A 113 0.55 -4.35 15.20
N TRP A 114 1.23 -4.18 14.08
CA TRP A 114 2.24 -5.11 13.61
C TRP A 114 3.65 -4.61 13.87
N LYS A 115 4.56 -5.52 14.21
CA LYS A 115 5.98 -5.27 14.35
C LYS A 115 6.70 -5.85 13.15
N ALA A 116 7.39 -5.01 12.38
CA ALA A 116 8.18 -5.44 11.26
C ALA A 116 9.68 -5.34 11.56
N THR A 117 10.46 -6.29 11.05
CA THR A 117 11.93 -6.27 11.07
C THR A 117 12.45 -6.33 9.65
N ILE A 118 13.29 -5.36 9.27
CA ILE A 118 13.96 -5.30 7.97
C ILE A 118 15.39 -5.82 8.11
N SER A 119 15.76 -6.76 7.24
CA SER A 119 17.11 -7.30 7.11
C SER A 119 17.44 -7.51 5.63
N GLY A 120 18.21 -6.57 5.07
CA GLY A 120 18.53 -6.50 3.65
C GLY A 120 17.26 -6.34 2.80
N ASN A 121 17.02 -7.30 1.91
CA ASN A 121 15.88 -7.28 1.00
C ASN A 121 14.67 -8.06 1.55
N THR A 122 14.61 -8.29 2.86
CA THR A 122 13.50 -9.01 3.50
C THR A 122 12.93 -8.19 4.64
N MET A 123 11.60 -8.11 4.70
CA MET A 123 10.85 -7.62 5.84
C MET A 123 10.02 -8.76 6.41
N THR A 124 10.14 -9.03 7.71
CA THR A 124 9.26 -9.95 8.44
C THR A 124 8.28 -9.16 9.29
N THR A 125 7.00 -9.45 9.20
CA THR A 125 5.98 -8.85 10.06
C THR A 125 5.49 -9.86 11.10
N ALA A 126 5.20 -9.38 12.30
CA ALA A 126 4.52 -10.12 13.34
C ALA A 126 3.33 -9.31 13.85
N ASP A 127 2.21 -9.97 14.13
CA ASP A 127 0.98 -9.32 14.59
C ASP A 127 1.04 -8.87 16.07
N GLY A 128 -0.10 -8.41 16.59
CA GLY A 128 -0.22 -7.96 17.98
C GLY A 128 0.13 -9.05 19.01
N ASP A 129 -0.07 -10.32 18.66
CA ASP A 129 0.23 -11.49 19.49
C ASP A 129 1.68 -11.97 19.31
N GLY A 130 2.38 -11.41 18.33
CA GLY A 130 3.76 -11.74 18.01
C GLY A 130 3.90 -12.97 17.10
N GLU A 131 2.80 -13.43 16.50
CA GLU A 131 2.85 -14.48 15.49
C GLU A 131 3.30 -13.89 14.16
N LEU A 132 4.12 -14.64 13.43
CA LEU A 132 4.62 -14.23 12.12
C LEU A 132 3.44 -14.08 11.15
N SER A 133 3.26 -12.89 10.59
CA SER A 133 2.17 -12.61 9.67
C SER A 133 2.60 -12.71 8.20
N ALA A 134 3.78 -12.20 7.82
CA ALA A 134 4.23 -12.23 6.43
C ALA A 134 5.76 -12.14 6.24
N TRP A 135 6.23 -12.63 5.09
CA TRP A 135 7.59 -12.44 4.56
C TRP A 135 7.54 -11.63 3.27
N LEU A 136 7.97 -10.37 3.35
CA LEU A 136 7.94 -9.44 2.23
C LEU A 136 9.34 -9.24 1.65
N LYS A 137 9.41 -9.02 0.33
CA LYS A 137 10.62 -8.73 -0.45
C LYS A 137 10.57 -7.31 -1.01
N LYS A 138 11.75 -6.73 -1.22
CA LYS A 138 11.91 -5.41 -1.84
C LYS A 138 11.94 -5.50 -3.36
#